data_AF-A0A922TGR4-F1
#
_entry.id   AF-A0A922TGR4-F1
#
_cell.length_a   1.000
_cell.length_b   1.000
_cell.length_c   1.000
_cell.angle_alpha   90.00
_cell.angle_beta   90.00
_cell.angle_gamma   90.00
#
_symmetry.space_group_name_H-M   'P 1'
#
loop_
_entity.id
_entity.type
_entity.pdbx_description
1 polymer ?
#
loop_
_entity_poly.entity_id
_entity_poly.type
_entity_poly.pdbx_seq_one_letter_code
_entity_poly.pdbx_strand_id
1 'polypeptide(L)'
;MAASLLYNKNVENSGQLNNRVTEVKLMPIIKSAIKRVKTSAKAEVKNASQLSHMRTAIKKFDKAKLAGEDDLEKLYKDAISAIDRAHSKGLIKANKAARDKSRLSARYNK
;
A
#
# COMPACT_ATOMS: atom_id res chain seq x y z
N MET A 1 -32.51 -33.39 26.83
CA MET A 1 -32.75 -32.45 25.71
C MET A 1 -32.97 -30.99 26.15
N ALA A 2 -32.49 -30.57 27.34
CA ALA A 2 -32.59 -29.19 27.82
C ALA A 2 -31.23 -28.48 28.00
N ALA A 3 -30.12 -29.23 28.03
CA ALA A 3 -28.77 -28.66 28.17
C ALA A 3 -28.19 -28.10 26.85
N SER A 4 -28.68 -28.56 25.70
CA SER A 4 -28.26 -28.02 24.38
C SER A 4 -28.90 -26.69 24.03
N LEU A 5 -30.00 -26.31 24.70
CA LEU A 5 -30.73 -25.07 24.44
C LEU A 5 -30.20 -23.87 25.25
N LEU A 6 -29.33 -24.10 26.25
CA LEU A 6 -28.71 -23.04 27.06
C LEU A 6 -27.25 -22.74 26.67
N TYR A 7 -26.67 -23.46 25.71
CA TYR A 7 -25.37 -23.11 25.17
C TYR A 7 -25.44 -22.04 24.06
N ASN A 8 -26.63 -21.88 23.44
CA ASN A 8 -26.83 -20.99 22.30
C ASN A 8 -27.53 -19.67 22.63
N LYS A 9 -27.63 -19.28 23.91
CA LYS A 9 -28.15 -17.95 24.31
C LYS A 9 -27.10 -16.98 24.85
N ASN A 10 -25.88 -17.45 25.13
CA ASN A 10 -24.81 -16.63 25.72
C ASN A 10 -23.66 -16.29 24.73
N VAL A 11 -23.70 -16.81 23.51
CA VAL A 11 -22.74 -16.43 22.45
C VAL A 11 -23.23 -15.21 21.65
N GLU A 12 -24.55 -14.98 21.62
CA GLU A 12 -25.13 -13.86 20.85
C GLU A 12 -25.09 -12.52 21.60
N ASN A 13 -24.84 -12.51 22.91
CA ASN A 13 -24.87 -11.30 23.74
C ASN A 13 -23.49 -10.70 24.09
N SER A 14 -22.38 -11.36 23.79
CA SER A 14 -21.04 -10.76 23.92
C SER A 14 -20.60 -9.98 22.67
N GLY A 15 -21.24 -10.25 21.53
CA GLY A 15 -20.97 -9.57 20.24
C GLY A 15 -21.72 -8.25 20.02
N GLN A 16 -22.67 -7.89 20.91
CA GLN A 16 -23.58 -6.75 20.67
C GLN A 16 -23.32 -5.51 21.54
N LEU A 17 -22.36 -5.54 22.50
CA LEU A 17 -22.12 -4.41 23.40
C LEU A 17 -20.89 -3.53 23.07
N ASN A 18 -20.10 -3.87 22.05
CA ASN A 18 -18.88 -3.11 21.74
C ASN A 18 -18.94 -2.31 20.43
N ASN A 19 -20.07 -2.32 19.70
CA ASN A 19 -20.18 -1.68 18.38
C ASN A 19 -21.25 -0.58 18.30
N ARG A 20 -21.82 -0.11 19.41
CA ARG A 20 -22.82 1.00 19.39
C ARG A 20 -22.30 2.37 19.85
N VAL A 21 -21.05 2.48 20.30
CA VAL A 21 -20.45 3.77 20.74
C VAL A 21 -19.39 4.28 19.76
N THR A 22 -18.92 3.44 18.83
CA THR A 22 -17.81 3.77 17.92
C THR A 22 -18.22 4.30 16.54
N GLU A 23 -19.51 4.24 16.17
CA GLU A 23 -19.96 4.60 14.81
C GLU A 23 -20.30 6.09 14.59
N VAL A 24 -20.46 6.90 15.65
CA VAL A 24 -21.06 8.26 15.48
C VAL A 24 -20.03 9.40 15.41
N LYS A 25 -18.71 9.13 15.44
CA LYS A 25 -17.70 10.22 15.56
C LYS A 25 -16.83 10.50 14.32
N LEU A 26 -17.04 9.81 13.20
CA LEU A 26 -16.19 9.93 12.00
C LEU A 26 -16.82 10.60 10.76
N MET A 27 -18.04 11.13 10.85
CA MET A 27 -18.59 11.93 9.74
C MET A 27 -18.12 13.38 9.87
N PRO A 28 -17.32 13.90 8.91
CA PRO A 28 -17.00 15.31 8.92
C PRO A 28 -18.29 16.11 8.76
N ILE A 29 -18.57 17.01 9.70
CA ILE A 29 -19.83 17.77 9.69
C ILE A 29 -19.75 18.92 8.68
N ILE A 30 -18.55 19.49 8.50
CA ILE A 30 -18.31 20.62 7.62
C ILE A 30 -18.22 20.15 6.16
N LYS A 31 -18.93 20.82 5.25
CA LYS A 31 -18.95 20.50 3.80
C LYS A 31 -17.54 20.35 3.20
N SER A 32 -16.59 21.19 3.62
CA SER A 32 -15.20 21.14 3.18
C SER A 32 -14.52 19.83 3.59
N ALA A 33 -14.76 19.35 4.81
CA ALA A 33 -14.16 18.14 5.34
C ALA A 33 -14.73 16.87 4.69
N ILE A 34 -16.05 16.83 4.41
CA ILE A 34 -16.67 15.75 3.62
C ILE A 34 -16.02 15.66 2.24
N LYS A 35 -15.81 16.81 1.59
CA LYS A 35 -15.12 16.89 0.30
C LYS A 35 -13.69 16.37 0.41
N ARG A 36 -12.95 16.77 1.46
CA ARG A 36 -11.56 16.31 1.68
C ARG A 36 -11.49 14.79 1.81
N VAL A 37 -12.34 14.16 2.61
CA VAL A 37 -12.40 12.70 2.76
C VAL A 37 -12.65 12.00 1.42
N LYS A 38 -13.62 12.50 0.63
CA LYS A 38 -13.89 11.95 -0.71
C LYS A 38 -12.70 12.09 -1.66
N THR A 39 -12.00 13.23 -1.63
CA THR A 39 -10.83 13.45 -2.50
C THR A 39 -9.61 12.67 -2.05
N SER A 40 -9.36 12.54 -0.75
CA SER A 40 -8.22 11.80 -0.21
C SER A 40 -8.36 10.31 -0.49
N ALA A 41 -9.54 9.73 -0.30
CA ALA A 41 -9.79 8.31 -0.62
C ALA A 41 -9.50 8.00 -2.10
N LYS A 42 -9.92 8.87 -3.03
CA LYS A 42 -9.63 8.71 -4.45
C LYS A 42 -8.14 8.84 -4.78
N ALA A 43 -7.44 9.77 -4.11
CA ALA A 43 -6.01 9.96 -4.29
C ALA A 43 -5.22 8.76 -3.72
N GLU A 44 -5.61 8.23 -2.57
CA GLU A 44 -4.96 7.10 -1.91
C GLU A 44 -4.92 5.87 -2.80
N VAL A 45 -6.06 5.50 -3.40
CA VAL A 45 -6.13 4.34 -4.33
C VAL A 45 -5.18 4.51 -5.52
N LYS A 46 -5.10 5.71 -6.10
CA LYS A 46 -4.21 6.01 -7.22
C LYS A 46 -2.73 6.00 -6.81
N ASN A 47 -2.42 6.54 -5.63
CA ASN A 47 -1.06 6.60 -5.12
C ASN A 47 -0.57 5.20 -4.74
N ALA A 48 -1.44 4.38 -4.15
CA ALA A 48 -1.14 3.00 -3.79
C ALA A 48 -0.74 2.16 -5.01
N SER A 49 -1.47 2.27 -6.13
CA SER A 49 -1.16 1.53 -7.36
C SER A 49 0.14 2.00 -8.03
N GLN A 50 0.44 3.30 -8.00
CA GLN A 50 1.69 3.83 -8.54
C GLN A 50 2.90 3.47 -7.68
N LEU A 51 2.76 3.50 -6.36
CA LEU A 51 3.79 3.05 -5.42
C LEU A 51 4.01 1.53 -5.52
N SER A 52 2.95 0.73 -5.67
CA SER A 52 3.07 -0.72 -5.84
C SER A 52 3.74 -1.08 -7.16
N HIS A 53 3.49 -0.33 -8.24
CA HIS A 53 4.18 -0.49 -9.52
C HIS A 53 5.71 -0.29 -9.36
N MET A 54 6.15 0.81 -8.74
CA MET A 54 7.56 1.06 -8.45
C MET A 54 8.19 -0.07 -7.61
N ARG A 55 7.52 -0.49 -6.53
CA ARG A 55 8.02 -1.59 -5.67
C ARG A 55 8.12 -2.91 -6.44
N THR A 56 7.16 -3.17 -7.33
CA THR A 56 7.14 -4.40 -8.15
C THR A 56 8.28 -4.40 -9.16
N ALA A 57 8.58 -3.26 -9.80
CA ALA A 57 9.70 -3.16 -10.74
C ALA A 57 11.05 -3.47 -10.05
N ILE A 58 11.28 -2.93 -8.85
CA ILE A 58 12.46 -3.22 -8.03
C ILE A 58 12.55 -4.72 -7.70
N LYS A 59 11.43 -5.31 -7.25
CA LYS A 59 11.37 -6.76 -6.93
C LYS A 59 11.61 -7.64 -8.15
N LYS A 60 11.14 -7.24 -9.33
CA LYS A 60 11.38 -7.97 -10.59
C LYS A 60 12.87 -8.00 -10.93
N PHE A 61 13.55 -6.86 -10.81
CA PHE A 61 15.00 -6.79 -10.96
C PHE A 61 15.73 -7.71 -9.97
N ASP A 62 15.39 -7.62 -8.68
CA ASP A 62 16.03 -8.47 -7.65
C ASP A 62 15.84 -9.96 -7.93
N LYS A 63 14.65 -10.37 -8.40
CA LYS A 63 14.37 -11.76 -8.79
C LYS A 63 15.17 -12.19 -10.03
N ALA A 64 15.25 -11.35 -11.06
CA ALA A 64 16.00 -11.66 -12.27
C ALA A 64 17.51 -11.77 -11.99
N LYS A 65 18.05 -10.93 -11.11
CA LYS A 65 19.45 -11.01 -10.68
C LYS A 65 19.74 -12.35 -9.98
N LEU A 66 18.82 -12.83 -9.14
CA LEU A 66 18.95 -14.13 -8.47
C LEU A 66 18.82 -15.32 -9.45
N ALA A 67 17.97 -15.19 -10.47
CA ALA A 67 17.77 -16.22 -11.48
C ALA A 67 18.88 -16.27 -12.55
N GLY A 68 19.68 -15.21 -12.69
CA GLY A 68 20.75 -15.14 -13.68
C GLY A 68 20.26 -14.91 -15.11
N GLU A 69 19.16 -14.19 -15.28
CA GLU A 69 18.53 -13.92 -16.58
C GLU A 69 19.27 -12.86 -17.41
N ASP A 70 19.32 -13.03 -18.73
CA ASP A 70 20.01 -12.13 -19.68
C ASP A 70 19.34 -10.75 -19.81
N ASP A 71 18.05 -10.63 -19.48
CA ASP A 71 17.26 -9.39 -19.61
C ASP A 71 17.49 -8.38 -18.45
N LEU A 72 18.55 -8.57 -17.66
CA LEU A 72 18.82 -7.79 -16.46
C LEU A 72 18.97 -6.28 -16.72
N GLU A 73 19.57 -5.90 -17.85
CA GLU A 73 19.76 -4.48 -18.21
C GLU A 73 18.43 -3.77 -18.48
N LYS A 74 17.48 -4.45 -19.16
CA LYS A 74 16.14 -3.89 -19.42
C LYS A 74 15.39 -3.68 -18.11
N LEU A 75 15.39 -4.69 -17.25
CA LEU A 75 14.73 -4.64 -15.94
C LEU A 75 15.32 -3.56 -15.04
N TYR A 76 16.63 -3.33 -15.12
CA TYR A 76 17.30 -2.24 -14.41
C TYR A 76 16.83 -0.86 -14.90
N LYS A 77 16.80 -0.64 -16.23
CA LYS A 77 16.30 0.60 -16.84
C LYS A 77 14.85 0.86 -16.48
N ASP A 78 14.01 -0.18 -16.51
CA ASP A 78 12.60 -0.10 -16.11
C ASP A 78 12.44 0.27 -14.64
N ALA A 79 13.23 -0.33 -13.74
CA ALA A 79 13.20 -0.01 -12.32
C ALA A 79 13.60 1.44 -12.03
N ILE A 80 14.66 1.94 -12.68
CA ILE A 80 15.06 3.35 -12.58
C ILE A 80 13.95 4.27 -13.09
N SER A 81 13.41 3.98 -14.27
CA SER A 81 12.32 4.76 -14.86
C SER A 81 11.08 4.82 -13.95
N ALA A 82 10.73 3.70 -13.31
CA ALA A 82 9.62 3.63 -12.36
C ALA A 82 9.87 4.49 -11.10
N ILE A 83 11.11 4.52 -10.59
CA ILE A 83 11.49 5.37 -9.46
C ILE A 83 11.39 6.85 -9.83
N ASP A 84 11.92 7.23 -10.98
CA ASP A 84 11.90 8.64 -11.41
C ASP A 84 10.48 9.11 -11.71
N ARG A 85 9.63 8.26 -12.30
CA ARG A 85 8.19 8.55 -12.48
C ARG A 85 7.46 8.73 -11.14
N ALA A 86 7.79 7.94 -10.13
CA ALA A 86 7.21 8.10 -8.79
C ALA A 86 7.66 9.41 -8.13
N HIS A 87 8.90 9.84 -8.37
CA HIS A 87 9.43 11.12 -7.89
C HIS A 87 8.76 12.30 -8.61
N SER A 88 8.69 12.30 -9.94
CA SER A 88 8.07 13.37 -10.72
C SER A 88 6.60 13.59 -10.37
N LYS A 89 5.89 12.54 -9.93
CA LYS A 89 4.51 12.61 -9.44
C LYS A 89 4.40 13.04 -7.96
N GLY A 90 5.52 13.27 -7.28
CA GLY A 90 5.57 13.68 -5.87
C GLY A 90 5.24 12.56 -4.87
N LEU A 91 5.18 11.29 -5.30
CA LEU A 91 4.84 10.15 -4.43
C LEU A 91 5.99 9.77 -3.50
N ILE A 92 7.22 10.03 -3.93
CA ILE A 92 8.44 9.81 -3.15
C ILE A 92 9.27 11.08 -3.12
N LYS A 93 9.97 11.32 -2.01
CA LYS A 93 10.91 12.44 -1.86
C LYS A 93 12.18 12.21 -2.68
N ALA A 94 12.85 13.30 -3.09
CA ALA A 94 14.10 13.27 -3.85
C ALA A 94 15.16 12.35 -3.22
N ASN A 95 15.38 12.48 -1.90
CA ASN A 95 16.35 11.64 -1.19
C ASN A 95 15.98 10.15 -1.20
N LYS A 96 14.68 9.81 -1.19
CA LYS A 96 14.26 8.42 -1.30
C LYS A 96 14.56 7.88 -2.69
N ALA A 97 14.23 8.63 -3.73
CA ALA A 97 14.54 8.25 -5.11
C ALA A 97 16.05 8.06 -5.32
N ALA A 98 16.88 8.99 -4.82
CA ALA A 98 18.34 8.90 -4.91
C ALA A 98 18.90 7.67 -4.18
N ARG A 99 18.44 7.38 -2.95
CA ARG A 99 18.85 6.17 -2.21
C ARG A 99 18.45 4.89 -2.94
N ASP A 100 17.23 4.82 -3.47
CA ASP A 100 16.76 3.61 -4.15
C ASP A 100 17.53 3.38 -5.46
N LYS A 101 17.83 4.44 -6.22
CA LYS A 101 18.71 4.35 -7.41
C LYS A 101 20.13 3.91 -7.05
N SER A 102 20.75 4.52 -6.04
CA SER A 102 22.08 4.15 -5.58
C SER A 102 22.16 2.68 -5.16
N ARG A 103 21.15 2.19 -4.41
CA ARG A 103 21.07 0.79 -4.00
C ARG A 103 20.90 -0.16 -5.19
N LEU A 104 20.08 0.19 -6.18
CA LEU A 104 19.93 -0.61 -7.40
C LEU A 104 21.23 -0.68 -8.19
N SER A 105 21.91 0.44 -8.39
CA SER A 105 23.20 0.48 -9.11
C SER A 105 24.27 -0.33 -8.40
N ALA A 106 24.35 -0.25 -7.06
CA ALA A 106 25.29 -1.04 -6.28
C ALA A 106 25.04 -2.56 -6.40
N ARG A 107 23.77 -2.98 -6.51
CA ARG A 107 23.39 -4.38 -6.73
C ARG A 107 23.63 -4.85 -8.16
N TYR A 108 23.55 -3.93 -9.13
CA TYR A 108 23.82 -4.24 -10.53
C TYR A 108 25.31 -4.50 -10.77
N ASN A 109 26.16 -3.63 -10.20
CA ASN A 109 27.62 -3.69 -10.33
C ASN A 109 28.27 -4.81 -9.50
N LYS A 110 27.56 -5.38 -8.52
CA LYS A 110 28.02 -6.50 -7.69
C LYS A 110 27.56 -7.82 -8.27
#